data_AF-A0A8T0IM02-F1
#
_entry.id   AF-A0A8T0IM02-F1
#
_cell.length_a   1.000
_cell.length_b   1.000
_cell.length_c   1.000
_cell.angle_alpha   90.00
_cell.angle_beta   90.00
_cell.angle_gamma   90.00
#
_symmetry.space_group_name_H-M   'P 1'
#
loop_
_entity.id
_entity.type
_entity.pdbx_description
1 polymer ?
#
loop_
_entity_poly.entity_id
_entity_poly.type
_entity_poly.pdbx_seq_one_letter_code
_entity_poly.pdbx_strand_id
1 'polypeptide(L)'
;MATKMNGRQPPPVYTEEQPATTAGGPVFRFFFKREASEPLQVLKLRTVESSFAPAYRSWGSKVLLVWRLVVALYFVGVGILYGWIPDWKTSRVLAPVYLTNWGVVAVAVYYIIATINSVHSVCIHSKYEPLSRFWRWLAAIQIFLFELTVVLETLITILYWSFEQVGFCSVDCVTGHALGNACLIVELVFSRLPIRPRHVILTIIYPILWIASQIAWVYTDHPPAYPSTLTMRNVRSIWVCILGLVAFVLAHFLFWLIALARDKLCAGRFYPADEGKEFDHPPLPR
;
A
#
# COMPACT_ATOMS: atom_id res chain seq x y z
N MET A 1 -22.00 -19.57 62.80
CA MET A 1 -20.75 -19.35 62.06
C MET A 1 -20.45 -20.59 61.25
N ALA A 2 -20.51 -20.51 59.92
CA ALA A 2 -20.13 -21.59 59.00
C ALA A 2 -19.22 -20.99 57.92
N THR A 3 -17.94 -21.35 57.96
CA THR A 3 -16.90 -20.88 57.06
C THR A 3 -16.93 -21.73 55.79
N LYS A 4 -17.29 -21.11 54.66
CA LYS A 4 -17.28 -21.73 53.33
C LYS A 4 -15.83 -21.76 52.82
N MET A 5 -15.23 -22.94 52.70
CA MET A 5 -13.93 -23.10 52.06
C MET A 5 -14.08 -23.05 50.54
N ASN A 6 -13.44 -22.08 49.89
CA ASN A 6 -13.34 -21.99 48.43
C ASN A 6 -12.34 -23.03 47.92
N GLY A 7 -12.85 -24.02 47.17
CA GLY A 7 -12.04 -24.97 46.42
C GLY A 7 -11.27 -24.28 45.29
N ARG A 8 -9.95 -24.44 45.27
CA ARG A 8 -9.10 -24.02 44.14
C ARG A 8 -9.33 -24.98 42.97
N GLN A 9 -9.65 -24.45 41.79
CA GLN A 9 -9.66 -25.22 40.55
C GLN A 9 -8.22 -25.57 40.14
N PRO A 10 -7.95 -26.82 39.72
CA PRO A 10 -6.65 -27.20 39.19
C PRO A 10 -6.39 -26.49 37.84
N PRO A 11 -5.12 -26.14 37.54
CA PRO A 11 -4.77 -25.48 36.30
C PRO A 11 -5.01 -26.39 35.08
N PRO A 12 -5.36 -25.80 33.92
CA PRO A 12 -5.60 -26.56 32.70
C PRO A 12 -4.31 -27.24 32.21
N VAL A 13 -4.43 -28.52 31.87
CA VAL A 13 -3.38 -29.32 31.24
C VAL A 13 -3.36 -28.99 29.75
N TYR A 14 -2.25 -28.43 29.26
CA TYR A 14 -2.05 -28.20 27.82
C TYR A 14 -1.52 -29.49 27.18
N THR A 15 -2.29 -30.03 26.23
CA THR A 15 -1.86 -31.14 25.37
C THR A 15 -0.89 -30.64 24.30
N GLU A 16 0.31 -31.22 24.25
CA GLU A 16 1.28 -31.04 23.16
C GLU A 16 0.70 -31.58 21.84
N GLU A 17 0.44 -30.70 20.87
CA GLU A 17 0.14 -31.09 19.50
C GLU A 17 1.42 -31.51 18.75
N GLN A 18 1.38 -32.71 18.15
CA GLN A 18 2.45 -33.24 17.30
C GLN A 18 2.70 -32.40 16.04
N PRO A 19 3.96 -32.26 15.58
CA PRO A 19 4.29 -31.47 14.40
C PRO A 19 3.98 -32.23 13.10
N ALA A 20 2.98 -31.75 12.35
CA ALA A 20 2.70 -32.21 11.01
C ALA A 20 3.81 -31.76 10.02
N THR A 21 4.55 -32.73 9.50
CA THR A 21 5.51 -32.58 8.40
C THR A 21 4.79 -32.21 7.11
N THR A 22 5.09 -31.05 6.52
CA THR A 22 4.89 -30.78 5.09
C THR A 22 5.71 -29.54 4.72
N ALA A 23 6.03 -29.37 3.44
CA ALA A 23 7.00 -28.40 2.94
C ALA A 23 6.67 -26.92 3.22
N GLY A 24 7.72 -26.13 3.41
CA GLY A 24 7.70 -24.72 3.81
C GLY A 24 8.33 -24.56 5.20
N GLY A 25 9.51 -23.94 5.28
CA GLY A 25 10.24 -23.79 6.56
C GLY A 25 9.36 -23.23 7.69
N PRO A 26 9.66 -23.56 8.96
CA PRO A 26 8.80 -23.25 10.11
C PRO A 26 8.45 -21.76 10.23
N VAL A 27 9.38 -20.90 9.79
CA VAL A 27 9.21 -19.45 9.71
C VAL A 27 8.09 -19.07 8.71
N PHE A 28 8.18 -19.54 7.47
CA PHE A 28 7.22 -19.22 6.42
C PHE A 28 5.81 -19.73 6.76
N ARG A 29 5.70 -20.93 7.32
CA ARG A 29 4.41 -21.49 7.77
C ARG A 29 3.82 -20.77 8.96
N PHE A 30 4.62 -20.45 9.98
CA PHE A 30 4.14 -19.69 11.13
C PHE A 30 3.60 -18.33 10.69
N PHE A 31 4.29 -17.65 9.77
CA PHE A 31 3.86 -16.36 9.25
C PHE A 31 2.57 -16.44 8.45
N PHE A 32 2.48 -17.30 7.44
CA PHE A 32 1.26 -17.42 6.65
C PHE A 32 0.09 -17.97 7.46
N LYS A 33 0.31 -18.93 8.36
CA LYS A 33 -0.75 -19.50 9.19
C LYS A 33 -1.28 -18.46 10.17
N ARG A 34 -0.41 -17.69 10.85
CA ARG A 34 -0.82 -16.61 11.75
C ARG A 34 -1.55 -15.50 10.99
N GLU A 35 -1.02 -15.06 9.86
CA GLU A 35 -1.57 -13.94 9.08
C GLU A 35 -2.83 -14.30 8.27
N ALA A 36 -3.00 -15.58 7.89
CA ALA A 36 -4.23 -16.10 7.27
C ALA A 36 -5.30 -16.47 8.31
N SER A 37 -4.91 -16.85 9.53
CA SER A 37 -5.83 -17.15 10.63
C SER A 37 -6.38 -15.92 11.35
N GLU A 38 -5.72 -14.76 11.22
CA GLU A 38 -6.26 -13.48 11.69
C GLU A 38 -7.24 -12.95 10.61
N PRO A 39 -8.57 -13.00 10.84
CA PRO A 39 -9.53 -12.55 9.84
C PRO A 39 -9.27 -11.09 9.43
N LEU A 40 -9.55 -10.77 8.16
CA LEU A 40 -9.51 -9.42 7.56
C LEU A 40 -10.15 -8.31 8.42
N GLN A 41 -11.02 -8.69 9.37
CA GLN A 41 -11.61 -7.83 10.40
C GLN A 41 -10.58 -7.12 11.30
N VAL A 42 -9.31 -7.52 11.21
CA VAL A 42 -8.25 -7.02 12.06
C VAL A 42 -7.01 -6.62 11.22
N LEU A 43 -7.19 -5.71 10.26
CA LEU A 43 -6.39 -4.47 10.40
C LEU A 43 -6.74 -3.99 11.81
N LYS A 44 -6.00 -4.41 12.87
CA LYS A 44 -6.30 -3.97 14.25
C LYS A 44 -6.56 -2.48 14.10
N LEU A 45 -7.74 -2.00 14.44
CA LEU A 45 -8.02 -0.57 14.41
C LEU A 45 -6.93 0.19 15.19
N ARG A 46 -6.32 -0.50 16.17
CA ARG A 46 -5.06 -0.18 16.83
C ARG A 46 -3.86 0.08 15.92
N THR A 47 -3.62 -0.71 14.87
CA THR A 47 -2.58 -0.44 13.85
C THR A 47 -2.94 0.75 12.95
N VAL A 48 -4.21 0.98 12.66
CA VAL A 48 -4.63 2.18 11.93
C VAL A 48 -4.36 3.39 12.83
N GLU A 49 -4.92 3.41 14.03
CA GLU A 49 -4.71 4.46 15.04
C GLU A 49 -3.23 4.66 15.37
N SER A 50 -2.42 3.60 15.55
CA SER A 50 -0.97 3.71 15.83
C SER A 50 -0.14 4.13 14.62
N SER A 51 -0.66 3.98 13.39
CA SER A 51 -0.06 4.58 12.20
C SER A 51 -0.26 6.10 12.18
N PHE A 52 -1.23 6.62 12.95
CA PHE A 52 -1.50 8.07 13.11
C PHE A 52 -1.10 8.62 14.49
N ALA A 53 -0.93 7.77 15.51
CA ALA A 53 -0.69 8.15 16.90
C ALA A 53 0.62 8.92 17.20
N PRO A 54 1.77 8.70 16.54
CA PRO A 54 3.03 9.23 17.08
C PRO A 54 3.38 10.66 16.63
N ALA A 55 2.58 11.32 15.80
CA ALA A 55 3.01 12.55 15.15
C ALA A 55 1.95 13.65 15.24
N TYR A 56 1.27 13.78 16.37
CA TYR A 56 0.39 14.91 16.59
C TYR A 56 1.20 16.22 16.64
N ARG A 57 0.96 17.13 15.68
CA ARG A 57 1.58 18.48 15.57
C ARG A 57 3.11 18.56 15.55
N SER A 58 3.81 17.43 15.43
CA SER A 58 5.26 17.43 15.27
C SER A 58 5.66 18.18 13.98
N TRP A 59 6.88 18.73 13.96
CA TRP A 59 7.40 19.37 12.75
C TRP A 59 7.41 18.41 11.55
N GLY A 60 7.74 17.13 11.77
CA GLY A 60 7.71 16.10 10.73
C GLY A 60 6.33 15.91 10.10
N SER A 61 5.25 16.00 10.88
CA SER A 61 3.88 15.86 10.36
C SER A 61 3.45 17.03 9.50
N LYS A 62 3.91 18.25 9.84
CA LYS A 62 3.66 19.44 9.03
C LYS A 62 4.42 19.35 7.71
N VAL A 63 5.68 18.91 7.75
CA VAL A 63 6.50 18.67 6.55
C VAL A 63 5.85 17.61 5.66
N LEU A 64 5.39 16.49 6.24
CA LEU A 64 4.70 15.44 5.49
C LEU A 64 3.37 15.92 4.88
N LEU A 65 2.60 16.75 5.59
CA LEU A 65 1.40 17.39 5.04
C LEU A 65 1.72 18.26 3.83
N VAL A 66 2.73 19.14 3.93
CA VAL A 66 3.15 20.02 2.83
C VAL A 66 3.61 19.18 1.63
N TRP A 67 4.41 18.15 1.87
CA TRP A 67 4.82 17.19 0.85
C TRP A 67 3.62 16.56 0.13
N ARG A 68 2.69 15.95 0.88
CA ARG A 68 1.50 15.29 0.31
C ARG A 68 0.64 16.28 -0.49
N LEU A 69 0.49 17.51 -0.01
CA LEU A 69 -0.26 18.57 -0.71
C LEU A 69 0.41 18.94 -2.03
N VAL A 70 1.74 19.16 -2.04
CA VAL A 70 2.49 19.50 -3.25
C VAL A 70 2.39 18.38 -4.29
N VAL A 71 2.55 17.12 -3.86
CA VAL A 71 2.44 15.97 -4.77
C VAL A 71 1.01 15.83 -5.30
N ALA A 72 -0.01 15.97 -4.45
CA ALA A 72 -1.41 15.91 -4.87
C ALA A 72 -1.72 16.99 -5.93
N LEU A 73 -1.32 18.24 -5.68
CA LEU A 73 -1.52 19.35 -6.61
C LEU A 73 -0.76 19.14 -7.92
N TYR A 74 0.46 18.60 -7.86
CA TYR A 74 1.26 18.30 -9.04
C TYR A 74 0.58 17.24 -9.92
N PHE A 75 0.20 16.10 -9.36
CA PHE A 75 -0.41 15.01 -10.15
C PHE A 75 -1.83 15.35 -10.64
N VAL A 76 -2.60 16.14 -9.88
CA VAL A 76 -3.90 16.65 -10.37
C VAL A 76 -3.68 17.68 -11.48
N GLY A 77 -2.85 18.70 -11.24
CA GLY A 77 -2.66 19.81 -12.18
C GLY A 77 -1.88 19.41 -13.42
N VAL A 78 -0.63 18.98 -13.24
CA VAL A 78 0.27 18.64 -14.34
C VAL A 78 -0.08 17.27 -14.93
N GLY A 79 -0.26 16.25 -14.08
CA GLY A 79 -0.54 14.90 -14.53
C GLY A 79 -1.90 14.76 -15.22
N ILE A 80 -2.98 15.10 -14.53
CA ILE A 80 -4.35 14.88 -15.02
C ILE A 80 -4.85 16.02 -15.90
N LEU A 81 -4.84 17.27 -15.40
CA LEU A 81 -5.48 18.39 -16.10
C LEU A 81 -4.69 18.86 -17.33
N TYR A 82 -3.36 18.89 -17.26
CA TYR A 82 -2.51 19.36 -18.35
C TYR A 82 -2.02 18.23 -19.27
N GLY A 83 -1.71 17.05 -18.73
CA GLY A 83 -1.31 15.89 -19.53
C GLY A 83 -2.51 15.08 -20.02
N TRP A 84 -3.18 14.39 -19.10
CA TRP A 84 -4.13 13.32 -19.46
C TRP A 84 -5.41 13.79 -20.17
N ILE A 85 -6.07 14.84 -19.68
CA ILE A 85 -7.35 15.31 -20.26
C ILE A 85 -7.18 15.84 -21.70
N PRO A 86 -6.17 16.67 -22.01
CA PRO A 86 -5.95 17.12 -23.39
C PRO A 86 -5.65 15.99 -24.36
N ASP A 87 -4.87 14.98 -23.94
CA ASP A 87 -4.57 13.79 -24.75
C ASP A 87 -5.83 12.96 -25.05
N TRP A 88 -6.77 12.91 -24.11
CA TRP A 88 -8.07 12.27 -24.33
C TRP A 88 -8.94 13.05 -25.34
N LYS A 89 -9.00 14.38 -25.20
CA LYS A 89 -9.83 15.22 -26.10
C LYS A 89 -9.36 15.24 -27.54
N THR A 90 -8.09 14.92 -27.81
CA THR A 90 -7.50 14.94 -29.16
C THR A 90 -7.57 13.59 -29.88
N SER A 91 -8.36 12.62 -29.37
CA SER A 91 -8.73 11.36 -30.04
C SER A 91 -7.60 10.37 -30.28
N ARG A 92 -6.37 10.63 -29.80
CA ARG A 92 -5.23 9.71 -29.99
C ARG A 92 -5.27 8.54 -29.01
N VAL A 93 -6.00 8.67 -27.90
CA VAL A 93 -6.05 7.70 -26.80
C VAL A 93 -7.43 7.72 -26.13
N LEU A 94 -8.14 6.58 -26.14
CA LEU A 94 -9.30 6.36 -25.28
C LEU A 94 -8.82 6.00 -23.87
N ALA A 95 -9.20 6.77 -22.85
CA ALA A 95 -9.17 6.28 -21.48
C ALA A 95 -10.17 5.12 -21.36
N PRO A 96 -9.81 3.94 -20.82
CA PRO A 96 -8.79 3.66 -19.80
C PRO A 96 -7.72 2.65 -20.26
N VAL A 97 -7.17 2.85 -21.46
CA VAL A 97 -6.37 1.82 -22.13
C VAL A 97 -4.93 1.72 -21.60
N TYR A 98 -4.31 2.86 -21.26
CA TYR A 98 -2.91 2.92 -20.85
C TYR A 98 -2.73 2.77 -19.34
N LEU A 99 -1.87 1.84 -18.98
CA LEU A 99 -1.46 1.56 -17.59
C LEU A 99 -0.89 2.81 -16.90
N THR A 100 -0.11 3.62 -17.61
CA THR A 100 0.51 4.86 -17.11
C THR A 100 -0.50 5.87 -16.60
N ASN A 101 -1.59 6.06 -17.36
CA ASN A 101 -2.66 6.97 -16.97
C ASN A 101 -3.33 6.51 -15.68
N TRP A 102 -3.55 5.19 -15.54
CA TRP A 102 -4.06 4.64 -14.29
C TRP A 102 -3.09 4.80 -13.12
N GLY A 103 -1.78 4.72 -13.37
CA GLY A 103 -0.74 5.04 -12.38
C GLY A 103 -0.87 6.46 -11.87
N VAL A 104 -0.83 7.43 -12.79
CA VAL A 104 -1.00 8.86 -12.50
C VAL A 104 -2.27 9.13 -11.68
N VAL A 105 -3.40 8.49 -12.04
CA VAL A 105 -4.65 8.61 -11.30
C VAL A 105 -4.56 8.01 -9.91
N ALA A 106 -4.02 6.79 -9.78
CA ALA A 106 -3.87 6.12 -8.50
C ALA A 106 -3.00 6.97 -7.55
N VAL A 107 -1.89 7.51 -8.05
CA VAL A 107 -1.01 8.43 -7.31
C VAL A 107 -1.78 9.67 -6.88
N ALA A 108 -2.49 10.34 -7.80
CA ALA A 108 -3.25 11.54 -7.49
C ALA A 108 -4.31 11.27 -6.40
N VAL A 109 -5.14 10.24 -6.57
CA VAL A 109 -6.21 9.87 -5.63
C VAL A 109 -5.63 9.49 -4.27
N TYR A 110 -4.54 8.72 -4.25
CA TYR A 110 -3.81 8.39 -3.03
C TYR A 110 -3.37 9.66 -2.29
N TYR A 111 -2.66 10.58 -2.96
CA TYR A 111 -2.12 11.77 -2.31
C TYR A 111 -3.21 12.77 -1.90
N ILE A 112 -4.34 12.85 -2.61
CA ILE A 112 -5.51 13.63 -2.18
C ILE A 112 -6.03 13.09 -0.84
N ILE A 113 -6.28 11.79 -0.75
CA ILE A 113 -6.81 11.16 0.47
C ILE A 113 -5.79 11.24 1.60
N ALA A 114 -4.51 11.01 1.32
CA ALA A 114 -3.43 11.17 2.29
C ALA A 114 -3.33 12.61 2.81
N THR A 115 -3.54 13.61 1.95
CA THR A 115 -3.60 15.02 2.33
C THR A 115 -4.79 15.30 3.24
N ILE A 116 -5.99 14.82 2.89
CA ILE A 116 -7.20 14.98 3.73
C ILE A 116 -6.99 14.39 5.13
N ASN A 117 -6.49 13.16 5.20
CA ASN A 117 -6.17 12.52 6.48
C ASN A 117 -5.09 13.30 7.24
N SER A 118 -4.07 13.85 6.57
CA SER A 118 -3.03 14.67 7.20
C SER A 118 -3.57 15.98 7.76
N VAL A 119 -4.44 16.67 7.02
CA VAL A 119 -5.09 17.90 7.49
C VAL A 119 -5.93 17.60 8.72
N HIS A 120 -6.71 16.52 8.69
CA HIS A 120 -7.47 16.11 9.86
C HIS A 120 -6.55 15.83 11.05
N SER A 121 -5.52 15.01 10.89
CA SER A 121 -4.60 14.65 11.98
C SER A 121 -3.80 15.84 12.53
N VAL A 122 -3.36 16.77 11.68
CA VAL A 122 -2.50 17.91 12.09
C VAL A 122 -3.32 19.09 12.62
N CYS A 123 -4.43 19.41 11.97
CA CYS A 123 -5.17 20.65 12.20
C CYS A 123 -6.44 20.48 13.03
N ILE A 124 -7.12 19.32 12.94
CA ILE A 124 -8.49 19.17 13.45
C ILE A 124 -8.56 18.23 14.66
N HIS A 125 -7.97 17.04 14.53
CA HIS A 125 -8.14 15.98 15.50
C HIS A 125 -7.62 16.42 16.87
N SER A 126 -8.34 16.12 17.95
CA SER A 126 -7.85 16.37 19.31
C SER A 126 -6.95 15.22 19.78
N LYS A 127 -5.91 15.51 20.56
CA LYS A 127 -4.97 14.51 21.09
C LYS A 127 -5.67 13.42 21.93
N TYR A 128 -6.81 13.74 22.53
CA TYR A 128 -7.47 12.89 23.52
C TYR A 128 -8.75 12.22 23.00
N GLU A 129 -9.11 12.45 21.74
CA GLU A 129 -10.33 11.89 21.18
C GLU A 129 -10.04 10.67 20.31
N PRO A 130 -10.80 9.58 20.44
CA PRO A 130 -10.69 8.48 19.51
C PRO A 130 -11.14 8.92 18.10
N LEU A 131 -10.56 8.34 17.06
CA LEU A 131 -10.98 8.61 15.68
C LEU A 131 -12.45 8.16 15.48
N SER A 132 -13.24 9.01 14.83
CA SER A 132 -14.59 8.61 14.41
C SER A 132 -14.54 7.42 13.45
N ARG A 133 -15.65 6.70 13.31
CA ARG A 133 -15.74 5.54 12.39
C ARG A 133 -15.39 5.93 10.95
N PHE A 134 -15.82 7.12 10.53
CA PHE A 134 -15.54 7.65 9.20
C PHE A 134 -14.03 7.81 8.95
N TRP A 135 -13.32 8.48 9.86
CA TRP A 135 -11.86 8.71 9.71
C TRP A 135 -11.05 7.42 9.70
N ARG A 136 -11.48 6.42 10.47
CA ARG A 136 -10.86 5.09 10.46
C ARG A 136 -11.03 4.39 9.11
N TRP A 137 -12.19 4.51 8.48
CA TRP A 137 -12.42 4.00 7.13
C TRP A 137 -11.59 4.74 6.09
N LEU A 138 -11.55 6.07 6.16
CA LEU A 138 -10.76 6.87 5.22
C LEU A 138 -9.25 6.58 5.32
N ALA A 139 -8.76 6.33 6.53
CA ALA A 139 -7.41 5.84 6.77
C ALA A 139 -7.16 4.43 6.22
N ALA A 140 -8.10 3.51 6.37
CA ALA A 140 -7.99 2.18 5.78
C ALA A 140 -7.97 2.25 4.24
N ILE A 141 -8.80 3.11 3.65
CA ILE A 141 -8.79 3.40 2.21
C ILE A 141 -7.44 3.97 1.78
N GLN A 142 -6.86 4.91 2.54
CA GLN A 142 -5.52 5.44 2.25
C GLN A 142 -4.46 4.32 2.21
N ILE A 143 -4.46 3.41 3.19
CA ILE A 143 -3.49 2.31 3.23
C ILE A 143 -3.66 1.40 2.01
N PHE A 144 -4.90 1.04 1.68
CA PHE A 144 -5.19 0.24 0.49
C PHE A 144 -4.71 0.93 -0.80
N LEU A 145 -5.02 2.23 -0.95
CA LEU A 145 -4.60 3.00 -2.12
C LEU A 145 -3.09 3.14 -2.19
N PHE A 146 -2.41 3.34 -1.06
CA PHE A 146 -0.94 3.38 -1.01
C PHE A 146 -0.36 2.10 -1.60
N GLU A 147 -0.82 0.95 -1.13
CA GLU A 147 -0.33 -0.34 -1.59
C GLU A 147 -0.64 -0.56 -3.07
N LEU A 148 -1.87 -0.29 -3.50
CA LEU A 148 -2.25 -0.35 -4.91
C LEU A 148 -1.37 0.56 -5.78
N THR A 149 -1.02 1.75 -5.29
CA THR A 149 -0.24 2.73 -6.05
C THR A 149 1.23 2.34 -6.12
N VAL A 150 1.85 1.91 -5.01
CA VAL A 150 3.25 1.41 -4.98
C VAL A 150 3.43 0.31 -6.01
N VAL A 151 2.45 -0.57 -6.03
CA VAL A 151 2.30 -1.67 -6.96
C VAL A 151 2.21 -1.10 -8.38
N LEU A 152 1.16 -0.37 -8.71
CA LEU A 152 0.95 0.11 -10.06
C LEU A 152 2.15 0.90 -10.63
N GLU A 153 2.68 1.85 -9.88
CA GLU A 153 3.80 2.71 -10.30
C GLU A 153 5.10 1.93 -10.50
N THR A 154 5.36 0.93 -9.65
CA THR A 154 6.54 0.08 -9.82
C THR A 154 6.45 -0.75 -11.09
N LEU A 155 5.26 -1.27 -11.42
CA LEU A 155 5.04 -2.04 -12.64
C LEU A 155 5.28 -1.15 -13.86
N ILE A 156 4.70 0.05 -13.86
CA ILE A 156 4.86 1.03 -14.93
C ILE A 156 6.33 1.37 -15.12
N THR A 157 7.05 1.66 -14.03
CA THR A 157 8.49 2.01 -14.06
C THR A 157 9.30 0.89 -14.71
N ILE A 158 9.10 -0.35 -14.26
CA ILE A 158 9.86 -1.50 -14.75
C ILE A 158 9.53 -1.77 -16.23
N LEU A 159 8.24 -1.82 -16.59
CA LEU A 159 7.82 -2.12 -17.95
C LEU A 159 8.33 -1.08 -18.94
N TYR A 160 8.24 0.20 -18.59
CA TYR A 160 8.68 1.29 -19.46
C TYR A 160 10.18 1.22 -19.74
N TRP A 161 11.01 1.20 -18.69
CA TRP A 161 12.46 1.26 -18.85
C TRP A 161 13.09 -0.05 -19.33
N SER A 162 12.40 -1.18 -19.13
CA SER A 162 12.92 -2.48 -19.59
C SER A 162 12.57 -2.77 -21.04
N PHE A 163 11.44 -2.24 -21.54
CA PHE A 163 10.88 -2.72 -22.81
C PHE A 163 10.48 -1.62 -23.79
N GLU A 164 10.09 -0.45 -23.32
CA GLU A 164 9.57 0.61 -24.20
C GLU A 164 10.58 1.72 -24.47
N GLN A 165 11.48 2.02 -23.51
CA GLN A 165 12.38 3.15 -23.68
C GLN A 165 13.38 2.94 -24.82
N VAL A 166 13.30 3.83 -25.80
CA VAL A 166 14.32 4.00 -26.84
C VAL A 166 14.68 5.49 -26.94
N GLY A 167 15.69 5.94 -26.17
CA GLY A 167 16.25 7.30 -26.29
C GLY A 167 16.16 8.16 -25.03
N PHE A 168 16.08 9.50 -25.20
CA PHE A 168 15.98 10.46 -24.11
C PHE A 168 14.53 10.60 -23.62
N CYS A 169 14.35 10.70 -22.30
CA CYS A 169 13.04 10.84 -21.65
C CYS A 169 12.78 12.31 -21.30
N SER A 170 11.67 12.85 -21.82
CA SER A 170 11.19 14.20 -21.46
C SER A 170 10.65 14.25 -20.03
N VAL A 171 10.33 15.45 -19.53
CA VAL A 171 9.71 15.61 -18.21
C VAL A 171 8.39 14.86 -18.11
N ASP A 172 7.53 14.94 -19.13
CA ASP A 172 6.25 14.23 -19.15
C ASP A 172 6.43 12.71 -19.09
N CYS A 173 7.46 12.20 -19.77
CA CYS A 173 7.88 10.82 -19.69
C CYS A 173 8.29 10.43 -18.26
N VAL A 174 9.15 11.22 -17.60
CA VAL A 174 9.54 10.94 -16.20
C VAL A 174 8.31 10.96 -15.28
N THR A 175 7.40 11.91 -15.50
CA THR A 175 6.18 12.05 -14.70
C THR A 175 5.25 10.85 -14.81
N GLY A 176 5.03 10.35 -16.03
CA GLY A 176 4.16 9.21 -16.28
C GLY A 176 4.77 7.84 -15.91
N HIS A 177 6.10 7.76 -15.76
CA HIS A 177 6.79 6.47 -15.65
C HIS A 177 7.67 6.27 -14.42
N ALA A 178 8.10 7.31 -13.71
CA ALA A 178 9.05 7.17 -12.60
C ALA A 178 8.75 8.08 -11.40
N LEU A 179 8.21 9.27 -11.63
CA LEU A 179 8.02 10.27 -10.58
C LEU A 179 7.04 9.79 -9.49
N GLY A 180 5.96 9.10 -9.87
CA GLY A 180 5.01 8.55 -8.91
C GLY A 180 5.68 7.58 -7.93
N ASN A 181 6.50 6.66 -8.46
CA ASN A 181 7.28 5.73 -7.66
C ASN A 181 8.30 6.43 -6.75
N ALA A 182 9.03 7.43 -7.26
CA ALA A 182 9.94 8.24 -6.46
C ALA A 182 9.21 8.93 -5.29
N CYS A 183 8.04 9.51 -5.56
CA CYS A 183 7.22 10.12 -4.52
C CYS A 183 6.78 9.09 -3.47
N LEU A 184 6.37 7.89 -3.87
CA LEU A 184 5.95 6.83 -2.96
C LEU A 184 7.09 6.28 -2.08
N ILE A 185 8.33 6.26 -2.59
CA ILE A 185 9.51 5.93 -1.79
C ILE A 185 9.70 6.98 -0.70
N VAL A 186 9.66 8.27 -1.06
CA VAL A 186 9.74 9.38 -0.08
C VAL A 186 8.62 9.25 0.95
N GLU A 187 7.39 9.03 0.49
CA GLU A 187 6.23 8.80 1.35
C GLU A 187 6.44 7.61 2.30
N LEU A 188 6.98 6.48 1.83
CA LEU A 188 7.22 5.31 2.67
C LEU A 188 8.27 5.58 3.76
N VAL A 189 9.28 6.39 3.46
CA VAL A 189 10.34 6.76 4.39
C VAL A 189 9.81 7.67 5.50
N PHE A 190 8.99 8.66 5.14
CA PHE A 190 8.49 9.66 6.10
C PHE A 190 7.18 9.26 6.79
N SER A 191 6.34 8.46 6.14
CA SER A 191 5.11 7.92 6.72
C SER A 191 5.38 6.57 7.38
N ARG A 192 4.60 6.22 8.40
CA ARG A 192 4.63 4.88 9.03
C ARG A 192 3.63 3.93 8.39
N LEU A 193 3.39 4.06 7.09
CA LEU A 193 2.44 3.20 6.41
C LEU A 193 2.94 1.75 6.47
N PRO A 194 2.08 0.80 6.90
CA PRO A 194 2.44 -0.60 6.91
C PRO A 194 2.37 -1.15 5.48
N ILE A 195 3.40 -1.85 5.06
CA ILE A 195 3.35 -2.73 3.87
C ILE A 195 3.31 -4.15 4.41
N ARG A 196 2.33 -4.96 4.00
CA ARG A 196 2.23 -6.35 4.47
C ARG A 196 2.54 -7.34 3.35
N PRO A 197 3.22 -8.46 3.65
CA PRO A 197 3.49 -9.50 2.65
C PRO A 197 2.21 -10.04 2.01
N ARG A 198 1.14 -10.23 2.77
CA ARG A 198 -0.15 -10.75 2.26
C ARG A 198 -0.75 -9.90 1.14
N HIS A 199 -0.45 -8.61 1.11
CA HIS A 199 -0.96 -7.72 0.08
C HIS A 199 -0.29 -7.94 -1.28
N VAL A 200 0.78 -8.78 -1.36
CA VAL A 200 1.32 -9.34 -2.60
C VAL A 200 0.25 -10.00 -3.47
N ILE A 201 -0.84 -10.48 -2.87
CA ILE A 201 -1.96 -11.05 -3.64
C ILE A 201 -2.65 -9.97 -4.47
N LEU A 202 -2.88 -8.78 -3.90
CA LEU A 202 -3.44 -7.64 -4.64
C LEU A 202 -2.48 -7.21 -5.77
N THR A 203 -1.18 -7.32 -5.51
CA THR A 203 -0.15 -7.02 -6.49
C THR A 203 -0.12 -8.04 -7.63
N ILE A 204 -0.54 -9.27 -7.42
CA ILE A 204 -0.64 -10.26 -8.50
C ILE A 204 -1.98 -10.12 -9.25
N ILE A 205 -3.09 -9.90 -8.52
CA ILE A 205 -4.43 -9.81 -9.10
C ILE A 205 -4.52 -8.64 -10.07
N TYR A 206 -4.00 -7.47 -9.72
CA TYR A 206 -4.15 -6.28 -10.56
C TYR A 206 -3.50 -6.44 -11.96
N PRO A 207 -2.22 -6.82 -12.11
CA PRO A 207 -1.61 -7.06 -13.41
C PRO A 207 -2.34 -8.13 -14.21
N ILE A 208 -2.86 -9.19 -13.56
CA ILE A 208 -3.65 -10.21 -14.24
C ILE A 208 -4.95 -9.63 -14.79
N LEU A 209 -5.70 -8.86 -13.98
CA LEU A 209 -6.92 -8.18 -14.43
C LEU A 209 -6.65 -7.18 -15.54
N TRP A 210 -5.53 -6.47 -15.46
CA TRP A 210 -5.11 -5.55 -16.50
C TRP A 210 -4.74 -6.27 -17.79
N ILE A 211 -3.97 -7.36 -17.73
CA ILE A 211 -3.68 -8.19 -18.92
C ILE A 211 -4.99 -8.73 -19.53
N ALA A 212 -5.91 -9.22 -18.69
CA ALA A 212 -7.21 -9.69 -19.15
C ALA A 212 -8.02 -8.57 -19.83
N SER A 213 -7.98 -7.34 -19.30
CA SER A 213 -8.65 -6.20 -19.93
C SER A 213 -8.01 -5.82 -21.27
N GLN A 214 -6.68 -5.92 -21.41
CA GLN A 214 -6.00 -5.72 -22.69
C GLN A 214 -6.36 -6.79 -23.72
N ILE A 215 -6.48 -8.06 -23.31
CA ILE A 215 -6.93 -9.14 -24.20
C ILE A 215 -8.35 -8.87 -24.70
N ALA A 216 -9.26 -8.50 -23.80
CA ALA A 216 -10.63 -8.15 -24.16
C ALA A 216 -10.70 -6.92 -25.09
N TRP A 217 -9.85 -5.92 -24.85
CA TRP A 217 -9.71 -4.73 -25.69
C TRP A 217 -9.31 -5.09 -27.13
N VAL A 218 -8.28 -5.91 -27.31
CA VAL A 218 -7.84 -6.35 -28.64
C VAL A 218 -8.90 -7.23 -29.31
N TYR A 219 -9.59 -8.09 -28.55
CA TYR A 219 -10.66 -8.95 -29.08
C TYR A 219 -11.92 -8.18 -29.53
N THR A 220 -12.07 -6.93 -29.09
CA THR A 220 -13.17 -6.04 -29.52
C THR A 220 -12.75 -5.11 -30.67
N ASP A 221 -11.81 -5.56 -31.51
CA ASP A 221 -11.29 -4.87 -32.70
C ASP A 221 -10.61 -3.52 -32.44
N HIS A 222 -10.13 -3.30 -31.21
CA HIS A 222 -9.32 -2.13 -30.89
C HIS A 222 -7.82 -2.41 -31.08
N PRO A 223 -7.00 -1.41 -31.46
CA PRO A 223 -5.55 -1.58 -31.54
C PRO A 223 -4.96 -1.84 -30.15
N PRO A 224 -3.90 -2.67 -30.04
CA PRO A 224 -3.25 -2.92 -28.76
C PRO A 224 -2.67 -1.62 -28.18
N ALA A 225 -2.83 -1.42 -26.88
CA ALA A 225 -2.30 -0.26 -26.17
C ALA A 225 -0.78 -0.11 -26.31
N TYR A 226 -0.08 -1.26 -26.36
CA TYR A 226 1.37 -1.33 -26.48
C TYR A 226 1.73 -2.21 -27.69
N PRO A 227 1.72 -1.64 -28.91
CA PRO A 227 1.90 -2.39 -30.16
C PRO A 227 3.33 -2.91 -30.35
N SER A 228 4.29 -2.43 -29.59
CA SER A 228 5.68 -2.92 -29.51
C SER A 228 5.82 -4.09 -28.54
N THR A 229 5.08 -4.03 -27.42
CA THR A 229 5.40 -4.80 -26.21
C THR A 229 4.36 -5.89 -25.90
N LEU A 230 3.09 -5.68 -26.25
CA LEU A 230 1.97 -6.58 -25.92
C LEU A 230 1.12 -6.94 -27.15
N THR A 231 1.75 -7.48 -28.20
CA THR A 231 1.02 -7.80 -29.43
C THR A 231 0.32 -9.16 -29.42
N MET A 232 0.45 -9.98 -28.37
CA MET A 232 0.05 -11.40 -28.29
C MET A 232 0.59 -12.31 -29.42
N ARG A 233 1.16 -11.73 -30.48
CA ARG A 233 1.72 -12.35 -31.68
C ARG A 233 3.19 -12.69 -31.52
N ASN A 234 3.86 -12.19 -30.47
CA ASN A 234 5.26 -12.43 -30.21
C ASN A 234 5.46 -13.15 -28.87
N VAL A 235 6.13 -14.32 -28.89
CA VAL A 235 6.49 -15.08 -27.69
C VAL A 235 7.31 -14.22 -26.70
N ARG A 236 8.07 -13.23 -27.20
CA ARG A 236 8.76 -12.25 -26.37
C ARG A 236 7.82 -11.51 -25.42
N SER A 237 6.60 -11.15 -25.86
CA SER A 237 5.60 -10.46 -25.02
C SER A 237 5.16 -11.31 -23.82
N ILE A 238 5.08 -12.64 -23.98
CA ILE A 238 4.75 -13.55 -22.88
C ILE A 238 5.86 -13.53 -21.83
N TRP A 239 7.12 -13.63 -22.26
CA TRP A 239 8.27 -13.54 -21.36
C TRP A 239 8.36 -12.20 -20.64
N VAL A 240 8.07 -11.10 -21.33
CA VAL A 240 8.00 -9.75 -20.76
C VAL A 240 6.97 -9.69 -19.63
N CYS A 241 5.77 -10.24 -19.84
CA CYS A 241 4.73 -10.30 -18.80
C CYS A 241 5.16 -11.15 -17.60
N ILE A 242 5.77 -12.31 -17.83
CA ILE A 242 6.23 -13.21 -16.75
C ILE A 242 7.35 -12.56 -15.95
N LEU A 243 8.38 -12.02 -16.61
CA LEU A 243 9.50 -11.34 -15.96
C LEU A 243 9.03 -10.08 -15.25
N GLY A 244 8.10 -9.33 -15.85
CA GLY A 244 7.43 -8.19 -15.23
C GLY A 244 6.77 -8.61 -13.92
N LEU A 245 5.96 -9.67 -13.92
CA LEU A 245 5.30 -10.19 -12.72
C LEU A 245 6.29 -10.67 -11.64
N VAL A 246 7.39 -11.32 -12.03
CA VAL A 246 8.43 -11.75 -11.07
C VAL A 246 9.12 -10.54 -10.45
N ALA A 247 9.60 -9.61 -11.29
CA ALA A 247 10.21 -8.36 -10.82
C ALA A 247 9.25 -7.59 -9.90
N PHE A 248 7.96 -7.70 -10.18
CA PHE A 248 6.91 -7.09 -9.40
C PHE A 248 6.77 -7.65 -7.99
N VAL A 249 6.72 -8.98 -7.87
CA VAL A 249 6.69 -9.66 -6.59
C VAL A 249 7.95 -9.32 -5.78
N LEU A 250 9.12 -9.32 -6.42
CA LEU A 250 10.38 -8.96 -5.78
C LEU A 250 10.37 -7.51 -5.27
N ALA A 251 9.84 -6.57 -6.05
CA ALA A 251 9.74 -5.18 -5.64
C ALA A 251 8.79 -5.00 -4.44
N HIS A 252 7.64 -5.68 -4.41
CA HIS A 252 6.75 -5.67 -3.24
C HIS A 252 7.48 -6.11 -1.96
N PHE A 253 8.26 -7.19 -2.05
CA PHE A 253 9.07 -7.65 -0.91
C PHE A 253 10.18 -6.67 -0.56
N LEU A 254 10.80 -6.00 -1.52
CA LEU A 254 11.77 -4.93 -1.26
C LEU A 254 11.14 -3.77 -0.49
N PHE A 255 9.96 -3.30 -0.92
CA PHE A 255 9.20 -2.27 -0.21
C PHE A 255 8.81 -2.70 1.21
N TRP A 256 8.41 -3.95 1.38
CA TRP A 256 8.17 -4.53 2.71
C TRP A 256 9.45 -4.53 3.57
N LEU A 257 10.60 -4.90 3.02
CA LEU A 257 11.88 -4.87 3.73
C LEU A 257 12.28 -3.44 4.11
N ILE A 258 12.05 -2.46 3.24
CA ILE A 258 12.28 -1.03 3.54
C ILE A 258 11.38 -0.59 4.70
N ALA A 259 10.09 -0.94 4.68
CA ALA A 259 9.17 -0.63 5.76
C ALA A 259 9.61 -1.28 7.09
N LEU A 260 10.04 -2.56 7.05
CA LEU A 260 10.56 -3.27 8.22
C LEU A 260 11.85 -2.63 8.76
N ALA A 261 12.76 -2.23 7.88
CA ALA A 261 14.01 -1.57 8.27
C ALA A 261 13.74 -0.20 8.90
N ARG A 262 12.86 0.61 8.31
CA ARG A 262 12.37 1.88 8.88
C ARG A 262 11.83 1.66 10.29
N ASP A 263 10.94 0.68 10.47
CA ASP A 263 10.30 0.42 11.75
C ASP A 263 11.31 -0.03 12.80
N LYS A 264 12.28 -0.87 12.44
CA LYS A 264 13.40 -1.27 13.32
C LYS A 264 14.31 -0.11 13.70
N LEU A 265 14.62 0.79 12.78
CA LEU A 265 15.42 1.99 13.06
C LEU A 265 14.68 2.99 13.97
N CYS A 266 13.35 3.00 13.89
CA CYS A 266 12.50 3.82 14.75
C CYS A 266 12.19 3.18 16.11
N ALA A 267 12.30 1.85 16.22
CA ALA A 267 12.16 1.11 17.47
C ALA A 267 13.30 1.48 18.43
N GLY A 268 12.96 2.14 19.55
CA GLY A 268 13.91 2.58 20.57
C GLY A 268 14.08 4.10 20.71
N ARG A 269 13.66 4.91 19.72
CA ARG A 269 13.68 6.39 19.85
C ARG A 269 12.31 7.04 19.96
N PHE A 270 11.26 6.40 19.43
CA PHE A 270 9.93 7.00 19.33
C PHE A 270 8.79 6.13 19.83
N TYR A 271 9.07 4.86 20.16
CA TYR A 271 8.11 3.94 20.74
C TYR A 271 8.70 3.43 22.06
N PRO A 272 8.21 3.91 23.22
CA PRO A 272 8.46 3.24 24.48
C PRO A 272 7.93 1.80 24.34
N ALA A 273 8.64 0.82 24.92
CA ALA A 273 8.21 -0.57 24.96
C ALA A 273 6.84 -0.79 25.67
N ASP A 274 6.21 0.29 26.15
CA ASP A 274 5.03 0.31 27.00
C ASP A 274 3.72 0.72 26.27
N GLU A 275 3.72 0.99 24.95
CA GLU A 275 2.49 1.28 24.17
C GLU A 275 1.46 0.12 24.14
N GLY A 276 1.76 -1.02 24.77
CA GLY A 276 0.81 -2.09 25.04
C GLY A 276 0.22 -2.10 26.46
N LYS A 277 0.82 -1.36 27.41
CA LYS A 277 0.45 -1.36 28.84
C LYS A 277 -0.45 -0.19 29.24
N GLU A 278 -0.48 0.89 28.46
CA GLU A 278 -1.27 2.10 28.80
C GLU A 278 -2.79 1.91 28.73
N PHE A 279 -3.30 0.81 28.16
CA PHE A 279 -4.75 0.54 28.16
C PHE A 279 -5.22 -0.39 29.28
N ASP A 280 -4.33 -0.84 30.17
CA ASP A 280 -4.71 -1.42 31.47
C ASP A 280 -5.01 -0.30 32.47
N HIS A 281 -5.74 0.73 32.04
CA HIS A 281 -6.32 1.66 32.98
C HIS A 281 -7.41 0.92 33.76
N PRO A 282 -7.35 0.89 35.10
CA PRO A 282 -8.43 0.33 35.90
C PRO A 282 -9.75 1.00 35.51
N PRO A 283 -10.87 0.26 35.48
CA PRO A 283 -12.16 0.83 35.13
C PRO A 283 -12.42 2.05 36.02
N LEU A 284 -12.76 3.18 35.38
CA LEU A 284 -13.12 4.39 36.11
C LEU A 284 -14.23 4.05 37.13
N PRO A 285 -14.10 4.51 38.38
CA PRO A 285 -15.13 4.28 39.38
C PRO A 285 -16.45 4.87 38.87
N ARG A 286 -17.50 4.06 38.91
CA ARG A 286 -18.88 4.46 38.61
C ARG A 286 -19.44 5.32 39.72
#